data_AF-A0A642VEM2-F1
#
_entry.id   AF-A0A642VEM2-F1
#
_cell.length_a   1.000
_cell.length_b   1.000
_cell.length_c   1.000
_cell.angle_alpha   90.00
_cell.angle_beta   90.00
_cell.angle_gamma   90.00
#
_symmetry.space_group_name_H-M   'P 1'
#
loop_
_entity.id
_entity.type
_entity.pdbx_description
1 polymer ?
#
loop_
_entity_poly.entity_id
_entity_poly.type
_entity_poly.pdbx_seq_one_letter_code
_entity_poly.pdbx_strand_id
1 'polypeptide(L)'
;MSDERRPNPPGWVPPRAPYNPYDPTDLRPPEGYPSEFKSPGKERSWSIAPKEPSNYRTVKDTLKRMQYTPRPLSELYPGQYKVLRRTQGHPFEKGVRYSSMILGTSLVVFGVFFYRWNDGYDHVFSEPYRWQLKLRDKYFGNLTEQQKEDLEGRQRGFSKTAKMQDEGRYSPAKTQEDENTMQRPMRNHIIEAERIRQEREEAILRAVDIAEEQLKKQQSGTAGKKSGGGWFGF
;
A
#
# COMPACT_ATOMS: atom_id res chain seq x y z
N MET A 1 23.50 8.81 93.29
CA MET A 1 23.70 10.27 93.35
C MET A 1 22.84 10.89 92.26
N SER A 2 21.57 11.13 92.57
CA SER A 2 20.66 11.84 91.68
C SER A 2 20.95 13.33 91.80
N ASP A 3 21.55 13.88 90.75
CA ASP A 3 21.84 15.31 90.57
C ASP A 3 20.54 16.12 90.80
N GLU A 4 20.45 16.80 91.94
CA GLU A 4 19.38 17.72 92.29
C GLU A 4 19.57 19.03 91.51
N ARG A 5 19.40 18.96 90.18
CA ARG A 5 19.53 20.12 89.30
C ARG A 5 18.28 20.98 89.40
N ARG A 6 18.47 22.27 89.66
CA ARG A 6 17.41 23.28 89.56
C ARG A 6 16.74 23.18 88.18
N PRO A 7 15.40 23.25 88.10
CA PRO A 7 14.72 23.29 86.82
C PRO A 7 15.19 24.52 86.03
N ASN A 8 15.40 24.33 84.74
CA ASN A 8 15.79 25.43 83.86
C ASN A 8 14.69 26.49 83.84
N PRO A 9 15.03 27.79 83.78
CA PRO A 9 14.05 28.87 83.75
C PRO A 9 13.13 28.76 82.53
N PRO A 10 11.88 29.28 82.60
CA PRO A 10 10.97 29.29 81.47
C PRO A 10 11.61 30.06 80.30
N GLY A 11 11.74 29.41 79.14
CA GLY A 11 12.43 29.95 77.95
C GLY A 11 13.87 29.46 77.75
N TRP A 12 14.39 28.59 78.62
CA TRP A 12 15.72 28.00 78.43
C TRP A 12 15.75 27.01 77.25
N VAL A 13 16.66 27.27 76.31
CA VAL A 13 16.92 26.41 75.14
C VAL A 13 18.31 25.79 75.32
N PRO A 14 18.48 24.46 75.18
CA PRO A 14 19.80 23.84 75.30
C PRO A 14 20.74 24.39 74.22
N PRO A 15 22.04 24.60 74.52
CA PRO A 15 23.02 25.07 73.53
C PRO A 15 23.11 24.05 72.37
N ARG A 16 22.96 24.51 71.12
CA ARG A 16 22.82 23.64 69.92
C ARG A 16 24.13 23.50 69.14
N ALA A 17 24.74 22.31 69.19
CA ALA A 17 25.71 21.72 68.25
C ALA A 17 26.97 22.59 67.93
N PRO A 18 28.04 22.06 67.28
CA PRO A 18 29.38 22.61 67.47
C PRO A 18 29.51 24.02 66.90
N TYR A 19 29.95 24.93 67.78
CA TYR A 19 30.37 26.30 67.51
C TYR A 19 31.18 26.40 66.21
N ASN A 20 30.78 27.30 65.31
CA ASN A 20 31.58 27.63 64.12
C ASN A 20 32.49 28.81 64.45
N PRO A 21 33.80 28.59 64.69
CA PRO A 21 34.71 29.66 65.08
C PRO A 21 34.97 30.70 63.99
N TYR A 22 34.46 30.48 62.77
CA TYR A 22 34.68 31.35 61.61
C TYR A 22 33.48 32.21 61.21
N ASP A 23 32.34 32.12 61.91
CA ASP A 23 31.19 32.99 61.67
C ASP A 23 31.03 33.99 62.83
N PRO A 24 31.44 35.26 62.66
CA PRO A 24 31.37 36.26 63.72
C PRO A 24 29.94 36.75 64.00
N THR A 25 28.96 36.39 63.16
CA THR A 25 27.59 36.87 63.27
C THR A 25 26.61 35.86 63.86
N ASP A 26 26.95 34.56 63.85
CA ASP A 26 26.16 33.45 64.40
C ASP A 26 24.63 33.57 64.14
N LEU A 27 24.26 34.11 62.97
CA LEU A 27 22.87 34.35 62.53
C LEU A 27 22.24 33.06 62.00
N ARG A 28 22.45 31.94 62.68
CA ARG A 28 21.87 30.66 62.26
C ARG A 28 20.36 30.68 62.52
N PRO A 29 19.52 30.26 61.56
CA PRO A 29 18.11 30.02 61.82
C PRO A 29 17.94 29.10 63.04
N PRO A 30 16.91 29.31 63.89
CA PRO A 30 16.70 28.49 65.08
C PRO A 30 16.60 27.01 64.70
N GLU A 31 16.03 26.72 63.53
CA GLU A 31 15.91 25.40 62.93
C GLU A 31 17.13 24.96 62.12
N GLY A 32 18.33 25.53 62.28
CA GLY A 32 19.55 25.13 61.54
C GLY A 32 19.50 25.35 60.02
N TYR A 33 20.59 25.04 59.31
CA TYR A 33 20.54 25.00 57.84
C TYR A 33 19.95 23.67 57.38
N PRO A 34 19.12 23.63 56.31
CA PRO A 34 18.58 22.39 55.75
C PRO A 34 19.62 21.32 55.42
N SER A 35 20.89 21.71 55.23
CA SER A 35 22.04 20.83 54.99
C SER A 35 22.52 20.05 56.22
N GLU A 36 22.14 20.48 57.42
CA GLU A 36 22.60 19.93 58.70
C GLU A 36 21.62 18.90 59.26
N PHE A 37 20.39 18.92 58.76
CA PHE A 37 19.41 17.89 59.06
C PHE A 37 19.76 16.64 58.28
N LYS A 38 19.88 15.53 58.99
CA LYS A 38 19.80 14.22 58.35
C LYS A 38 18.48 14.19 57.59
N SER A 39 18.55 14.03 56.27
CA SER A 39 17.36 13.86 55.44
C SER A 39 16.51 12.75 56.05
N PRO A 40 15.19 12.94 56.24
CA PRO A 40 14.34 11.90 56.84
C PRO A 40 14.42 10.65 55.96
N GLY A 41 15.15 9.64 56.44
CA GLY A 41 15.56 8.49 55.67
C GLY A 41 16.61 7.67 56.42
N LYS A 42 16.56 6.34 56.24
CA LYS A 42 17.38 5.33 56.93
C LYS A 42 18.87 5.72 57.03
N GLU A 43 19.47 5.45 58.19
CA GLU A 43 20.91 5.69 58.40
C GLU A 43 21.76 4.89 57.40
N ARG A 44 22.77 5.54 56.83
CA ARG A 44 23.71 4.92 55.90
C ARG A 44 24.51 3.82 56.61
N SER A 45 24.35 2.57 56.19
CA SER A 45 25.28 1.48 56.52
C SER A 45 26.16 1.16 55.29
N TRP A 46 27.42 0.76 55.54
CA TRP A 46 28.35 0.34 54.48
C TRP A 46 27.87 -0.89 53.68
N SER A 47 26.90 -1.64 54.20
CA SER A 47 26.34 -2.84 53.58
C SER A 47 25.17 -2.57 52.63
N ILE A 48 24.63 -1.35 52.60
CA ILE A 48 23.47 -1.02 51.76
C ILE A 48 23.96 -0.20 50.57
N ALA A 49 24.04 -0.85 49.40
CA ALA A 49 24.21 -0.16 48.14
C ALA A 49 22.99 0.78 47.95
N PRO A 50 23.20 2.11 47.89
CA PRO A 50 22.10 3.05 47.73
C PRO A 50 21.39 2.73 46.40
N LYS A 51 20.10 2.43 46.46
CA LYS A 51 19.31 2.11 45.26
C LYS A 51 19.17 3.33 44.33
N GLU A 52 19.45 4.53 44.82
CA GLU A 52 19.56 5.75 44.00
C GLU A 52 20.68 6.69 44.47
N PRO A 53 21.79 6.80 43.70
CA PRO A 53 22.47 8.09 43.57
C PRO A 53 23.18 8.28 42.20
N SER A 54 22.57 7.90 41.08
CA SER A 54 23.14 8.16 39.74
C SER A 54 22.71 9.51 39.15
N ASN A 55 21.48 9.98 39.44
CA ASN A 55 20.90 11.12 38.74
C ASN A 55 21.51 12.46 39.14
N TYR A 56 21.85 12.69 40.42
CA TYR A 56 22.40 14.00 40.82
C TYR A 56 23.83 14.23 40.34
N ARG A 57 24.66 13.18 40.28
CA ARG A 57 26.03 13.27 39.75
C ARG A 57 26.03 13.44 38.23
N THR A 58 25.19 12.68 37.52
CA THR A 58 25.02 12.84 36.07
C THR A 58 24.43 14.21 35.70
N VAL A 59 23.50 14.75 36.47
CA VAL A 59 22.96 16.12 36.28
C VAL A 59 24.05 17.19 36.50
N LYS A 60 24.88 17.06 37.53
CA LYS A 60 25.97 18.00 37.80
C LYS A 60 27.06 17.97 36.71
N ASP A 61 27.42 16.77 36.24
CA ASP A 61 28.44 16.60 35.20
C ASP A 61 27.93 16.99 33.80
N THR A 62 26.64 16.77 33.51
CA THR A 62 26.01 17.28 32.29
C THR A 62 25.90 18.80 32.30
N LEU A 63 25.57 19.43 33.44
CA LEU A 63 25.59 20.89 33.61
C LEU A 63 26.98 21.50 33.47
N LYS A 64 28.04 20.79 33.88
CA LYS A 64 29.43 21.23 33.69
C LYS A 64 29.92 21.04 32.25
N ARG A 65 29.52 19.95 31.57
CA ARG A 65 29.88 19.68 30.17
C ARG A 65 29.15 20.57 29.18
N MET A 66 27.90 20.93 29.48
CA MET A 66 27.20 22.00 28.79
C MET A 66 27.77 23.33 29.29
N GLN A 67 28.84 23.83 28.67
CA GLN A 67 29.40 25.16 28.93
C GLN A 67 28.27 26.15 29.25
N TYR A 68 28.21 26.60 30.51
CA TYR A 68 27.18 27.54 30.97
C TYR A 68 27.43 28.89 30.28
N THR A 69 26.87 29.06 29.08
CA THR A 69 26.59 30.38 28.56
C THR A 69 25.48 30.95 29.45
N PRO A 70 25.68 32.10 30.13
CA PRO A 70 24.62 32.69 30.93
C PRO A 70 23.43 32.91 30.01
N ARG A 71 22.27 32.37 30.40
CA ARG A 71 21.05 32.52 29.61
C ARG A 71 20.77 34.01 29.46
N PRO A 72 20.42 34.52 28.28
CA PRO A 72 20.03 35.91 28.14
C PRO A 72 18.81 36.19 29.03
N LEU A 73 18.72 37.39 29.60
CA LEU A 73 17.55 37.83 30.34
C LEU A 73 16.33 37.82 29.41
N SER A 74 15.16 37.55 29.98
CA SER A 74 13.92 37.53 29.21
C SER A 74 13.46 38.96 28.94
N GLU A 75 13.21 39.28 27.67
CA GLU A 75 12.67 40.59 27.26
C GLU A 75 11.23 40.79 27.75
N LEU A 76 10.48 39.70 27.92
CA LEU A 76 9.05 39.72 28.26
C LEU A 76 8.79 39.80 29.78
N TYR A 77 9.67 39.21 30.59
CA TYR A 77 9.54 39.16 32.06
C TYR A 77 10.84 39.66 32.73
N PRO A 78 10.86 40.91 33.24
CA PRO A 78 12.06 41.46 33.87
C PRO A 78 12.47 40.62 35.10
N GLY A 79 13.78 40.42 35.27
CA GLY A 79 14.34 39.62 36.37
C GLY A 79 14.30 38.10 36.16
N GLN A 80 13.73 37.60 35.05
CA GLN A 80 13.73 36.17 34.71
C GLN A 80 14.67 35.89 33.53
N TYR A 81 15.32 34.73 33.53
CA TYR A 81 16.13 34.27 32.39
C TYR A 81 15.25 33.67 31.29
N LYS A 82 15.66 33.80 30.03
CA LYS A 82 14.97 33.17 28.89
C LYS A 82 15.03 31.65 29.03
N VAL A 83 13.87 31.03 29.24
CA VAL A 83 13.74 29.57 29.30
C VAL A 83 13.33 29.08 27.91
N LEU A 84 14.17 28.23 27.30
CA LEU A 84 13.76 27.43 26.15
C LEU A 84 12.68 26.46 26.60
N ARG A 85 11.41 26.81 26.39
CA ARG A 85 10.34 25.81 26.48
C ARG A 85 10.52 24.85 25.31
N ARG A 86 10.63 23.55 25.59
CA ARG A 86 10.45 22.53 24.55
C ARG A 86 9.03 22.71 24.03
N THR A 87 8.90 23.34 22.86
CA THR A 87 7.67 23.27 22.08
C THR A 87 7.47 21.81 21.75
N GLN A 88 6.36 21.22 22.19
CA GLN A 88 5.97 19.88 21.79
C GLN A 88 5.91 19.87 20.26
N GLY A 89 6.85 19.20 19.58
CA GLY A 89 6.94 19.16 18.11
C GLY A 89 5.79 18.37 17.46
N HIS A 90 4.98 17.71 18.29
CA HIS A 90 3.91 16.82 17.89
C HIS A 90 2.88 17.38 16.88
N PRO A 91 2.38 18.64 16.95
CA PRO A 91 1.46 19.14 15.93
C PRO A 91 2.19 19.47 14.61
N PHE A 92 3.46 19.89 14.68
CA PHE A 92 4.27 20.17 13.50
C PHE A 92 4.61 18.88 12.75
N GLU A 93 5.08 17.84 13.46
CA GLU A 93 5.38 16.53 12.89
C GLU A 93 4.15 15.88 12.26
N LYS A 94 2.98 16.02 12.90
CA LYS A 94 1.70 15.61 12.30
C LYS A 94 1.39 16.39 11.03
N GLY A 95 1.56 17.72 11.05
CA GLY A 95 1.39 18.57 9.88
C GLY A 95 2.26 18.13 8.71
N VAL A 96 3.55 17.90 8.97
CA VAL A 96 4.52 17.42 7.96
C VAL A 96 4.13 16.06 7.41
N ARG A 97 3.67 15.14 8.26
CA ARG A 97 3.21 13.80 7.84
C ARG A 97 1.97 13.86 6.95
N TYR A 98 0.99 14.70 7.29
CA TYR A 98 -0.20 14.86 6.46
C TYR A 98 0.13 15.57 5.15
N SER A 99 0.96 16.62 5.18
CA SER A 99 1.34 17.33 3.96
C SER A 99 2.14 16.42 3.01
N SER A 100 3.06 15.61 3.52
CA SER A 100 3.82 14.68 2.68
C SER A 100 2.94 13.58 2.11
N MET A 101 2.00 13.06 2.90
CA MET A 101 1.01 12.09 2.42
C MET A 101 0.14 12.70 1.32
N ILE A 102 -0.45 13.88 1.52
CA ILE A 102 -1.32 14.55 0.55
C ILE A 102 -0.54 14.85 -0.74
N LEU A 103 0.66 15.43 -0.63
CA LEU A 103 1.48 15.74 -1.80
C LEU A 103 1.89 14.47 -2.56
N GLY A 104 2.35 13.44 -1.85
CA GLY A 104 2.71 12.15 -2.45
C GLY A 104 1.53 11.50 -3.16
N THR A 105 0.37 11.42 -2.51
CA THR A 105 -0.85 10.87 -3.11
C THR A 105 -1.31 11.72 -4.30
N SER A 106 -1.23 13.06 -4.20
CA SER A 106 -1.62 13.95 -5.31
C SER A 106 -0.75 13.74 -6.55
N LEU A 107 0.55 13.51 -6.38
CA LEU A 107 1.48 13.28 -7.48
C LEU A 107 1.23 11.93 -8.15
N VAL A 108 0.91 10.88 -7.38
CA VAL A 108 0.51 9.58 -7.91
C VAL A 108 -0.81 9.68 -8.67
N VAL A 109 -1.83 10.32 -8.10
CA VAL A 109 -3.13 10.50 -8.77
C VAL A 109 -2.98 11.33 -10.05
N PHE A 110 -2.18 12.40 -10.01
CA PHE A 110 -1.88 13.21 -11.19
C PHE A 110 -1.18 12.37 -12.28
N GLY A 111 -0.16 11.61 -11.89
CA GLY A 111 0.55 10.71 -12.79
C GLY A 111 -0.38 9.68 -13.44
N VAL A 112 -1.27 9.06 -12.68
CA VAL A 112 -2.13 7.97 -13.19
C VAL A 112 -3.31 8.49 -14.03
N PHE A 113 -3.94 9.62 -13.65
CA PHE A 113 -5.19 10.07 -14.28
C PHE A 113 -5.04 11.25 -15.24
N PHE A 114 -3.99 12.06 -15.14
CA PHE A 114 -3.88 13.32 -15.89
C PHE A 114 -2.63 13.39 -16.76
N TYR A 115 -1.59 12.61 -16.45
CA TYR A 115 -0.35 12.63 -17.21
C TYR A 115 -0.40 11.67 -18.40
N ARG A 116 0.01 12.17 -19.57
CA ARG A 116 0.12 11.36 -20.79
C ARG A 116 1.44 10.61 -20.80
N TRP A 117 1.40 9.31 -20.47
CA TRP A 117 2.57 8.44 -20.58
C TRP A 117 2.77 7.94 -22.01
N ASN A 118 4.04 7.66 -22.35
CA ASN A 118 4.44 6.99 -23.59
C ASN A 118 3.75 7.59 -24.84
N ASP A 119 3.67 8.92 -24.94
CA ASP A 119 3.06 9.64 -26.07
C ASP A 119 1.64 9.18 -26.49
N GLY A 120 0.86 8.66 -25.55
CA GLY A 120 -0.52 8.20 -25.81
C GLY A 120 -0.62 6.75 -26.28
N TYR A 121 0.50 6.02 -26.32
CA TYR A 121 0.48 4.57 -26.53
C TYR A 121 -0.08 3.83 -25.31
N ASP A 122 -0.70 2.67 -25.58
CA ASP A 122 -1.26 1.79 -24.56
C ASP A 122 -0.20 1.38 -23.52
N HIS A 123 -0.58 1.53 -22.25
CA HIS A 123 0.21 1.19 -21.07
C HIS A 123 -0.75 0.90 -19.91
N VAL A 124 -0.26 0.36 -18.79
CA VAL A 124 -1.12 -0.02 -17.66
C VAL A 124 -1.90 1.16 -17.07
N PHE A 125 -1.39 2.38 -17.20
CA PHE A 125 -2.08 3.60 -16.74
C PHE A 125 -2.90 4.31 -17.84
N SER A 126 -3.04 3.74 -19.05
CA SER A 126 -3.85 4.36 -20.11
C SER A 126 -5.34 4.28 -19.82
N GLU A 127 -5.80 3.21 -19.19
CA GLU A 127 -7.21 3.01 -18.83
C GLU A 127 -7.75 4.07 -17.86
N PRO A 128 -7.12 4.35 -16.70
CA PRO A 128 -7.60 5.39 -15.79
C PRO A 128 -7.55 6.79 -16.41
N TYR A 129 -6.50 7.11 -17.18
CA TYR A 129 -6.41 8.35 -17.95
C TYR A 129 -7.56 8.49 -18.97
N ARG A 130 -7.83 7.44 -19.76
CA ARG A 130 -8.95 7.44 -20.72
C ARG A 130 -10.31 7.54 -20.04
N TRP A 131 -10.49 6.91 -18.89
CA TRP A 131 -11.72 7.04 -18.11
C TRP A 131 -11.95 8.48 -17.66
N GLN A 132 -10.89 9.16 -17.18
CA GLN A 132 -10.94 10.58 -16.85
C GLN A 132 -11.29 11.44 -18.07
N LEU A 133 -10.71 11.15 -19.24
CA LEU A 133 -11.05 11.84 -20.49
C LEU A 133 -12.50 11.62 -20.91
N LYS A 134 -13.04 10.39 -20.80
CA LYS A 134 -14.46 10.09 -21.08
C LYS A 134 -15.40 10.87 -20.16
N LEU A 135 -15.08 10.95 -18.87
CA LEU A 135 -15.87 11.74 -17.93
C LEU A 135 -15.78 13.23 -18.26
N ARG A 136 -14.59 13.74 -18.56
CA ARG A 136 -14.40 15.13 -18.95
C ARG A 136 -15.17 15.46 -20.23
N ASP A 137 -15.18 14.57 -21.20
CA ASP A 137 -15.95 14.74 -22.45
C ASP A 137 -17.44 14.80 -22.16
N LYS A 138 -17.94 13.89 -21.30
CA LYS A 138 -19.34 13.85 -20.90
C LYS A 138 -19.81 15.10 -20.15
N TYR A 139 -18.97 15.68 -19.29
CA TYR A 139 -19.37 16.82 -18.45
C TYR A 139 -19.04 18.19 -19.06
N PHE A 140 -17.91 18.32 -19.74
CA PHE A 140 -17.40 19.61 -20.22
C PHE A 140 -17.33 19.70 -21.75
N GLY A 141 -17.35 18.58 -22.48
CA GLY A 141 -17.31 18.54 -23.95
C GLY A 141 -16.10 19.22 -24.60
N ASN A 142 -15.05 19.51 -23.83
CA ASN A 142 -13.96 20.41 -24.21
C ASN A 142 -12.62 19.68 -24.41
N LEU A 143 -12.65 18.52 -25.07
CA LEU A 143 -11.41 17.79 -25.36
C LEU A 143 -10.63 18.43 -26.50
N THR A 144 -9.32 18.54 -26.31
CA THR A 144 -8.40 18.91 -27.39
C THR A 144 -8.33 17.78 -28.43
N GLU A 145 -7.93 18.09 -29.66
CA GLU A 145 -7.81 17.08 -30.72
C GLU A 145 -6.92 15.92 -30.31
N GLN A 146 -5.79 16.21 -29.65
CA GLN A 146 -4.88 15.19 -29.09
C GLN A 146 -5.57 14.30 -28.04
N GLN A 147 -6.41 14.86 -27.18
CA GLN A 147 -7.15 14.09 -26.16
C GLN A 147 -8.25 13.22 -26.78
N LYS A 148 -8.80 13.64 -27.93
CA LYS A 148 -9.75 12.82 -28.71
C LYS A 148 -9.03 11.63 -29.35
N GLU A 149 -7.82 11.82 -29.87
CA GLU A 149 -6.99 10.73 -30.38
C GLU A 149 -6.59 9.75 -29.27
N ASP A 150 -6.30 10.25 -28.08
CA ASP A 150 -5.92 9.41 -26.92
C ASP A 150 -7.06 8.47 -26.45
N LEU A 151 -8.32 8.81 -26.72
CA LEU A 151 -9.51 7.99 -26.41
C LEU A 151 -9.60 6.72 -27.25
N GLU A 152 -9.20 6.80 -28.52
CA GLU A 152 -9.24 5.67 -29.46
C GLU A 152 -8.16 4.63 -29.16
N GLY A 153 -7.03 5.11 -28.63
CA GLY A 153 -5.92 4.31 -28.17
C GLY A 153 -5.00 3.81 -29.27
N ARG A 154 -3.69 3.98 -29.04
CA ARG A 154 -2.63 3.59 -29.98
C ARG A 154 -1.86 2.42 -29.39
N GLN A 155 -1.80 1.30 -30.10
CA GLN A 155 -0.96 0.16 -29.70
C GLN A 155 0.38 0.22 -30.44
N ARG A 156 1.50 0.10 -29.72
CA ARG A 156 2.84 0.09 -30.31
C ARG A 156 3.27 -1.36 -30.54
N GLY A 157 3.27 -1.80 -31.81
CA GLY A 157 3.82 -3.09 -32.23
C GLY A 157 2.86 -4.28 -32.08
N PHE A 158 2.64 -4.93 -33.24
CA PHE A 158 2.01 -6.22 -33.52
C PHE A 158 0.58 -6.51 -33.01
N SER A 159 -0.28 -6.68 -34.03
CA SER A 159 -1.63 -7.23 -34.04
C SER A 159 -2.62 -6.56 -33.07
N LYS A 160 -3.37 -5.59 -33.62
CA LYS A 160 -4.82 -5.65 -33.42
C LYS A 160 -5.26 -7.07 -33.80
N THR A 161 -5.41 -7.97 -32.84
CA THR A 161 -6.47 -8.96 -32.98
C THR A 161 -7.73 -8.13 -33.11
N ALA A 162 -8.24 -8.05 -34.34
CA ALA A 162 -9.49 -7.35 -34.60
C ALA A 162 -10.46 -7.85 -33.54
N LYS A 163 -11.01 -6.93 -32.74
CA LYS A 163 -12.17 -7.27 -31.92
C LYS A 163 -13.14 -7.95 -32.87
N MET A 164 -13.70 -9.08 -32.47
CA MET A 164 -14.62 -9.89 -33.29
C MET A 164 -15.85 -9.12 -33.82
N GLN A 165 -16.02 -7.84 -33.44
CA GLN A 165 -16.99 -6.90 -33.98
C GLN A 165 -16.56 -6.18 -35.27
N ASP A 166 -15.26 -6.12 -35.60
CA ASP A 166 -14.73 -5.38 -36.76
C ASP A 166 -14.50 -6.26 -38.01
N GLU A 167 -14.66 -7.57 -37.89
CA GLU A 167 -14.65 -8.46 -39.06
C GLU A 167 -16.05 -8.53 -39.69
N GLY A 168 -16.36 -7.51 -40.49
CA GLY A 168 -17.08 -7.71 -41.75
C GLY A 168 -18.49 -8.28 -41.72
N ARG A 169 -19.24 -8.22 -40.61
CA ARG A 169 -20.70 -8.40 -40.65
C ARG A 169 -21.38 -7.10 -41.06
N TYR A 170 -21.23 -6.72 -42.33
CA TYR A 170 -22.18 -5.81 -42.94
C TYR A 170 -23.50 -6.59 -43.11
N SER A 171 -24.32 -6.60 -42.06
CA SER A 171 -25.74 -6.86 -42.24
C SER A 171 -26.32 -5.55 -42.78
N PRO A 172 -26.79 -5.48 -44.04
CA PRO A 172 -27.53 -4.31 -44.47
C PRO A 172 -28.70 -4.09 -43.51
N ALA A 173 -29.01 -2.83 -43.22
CA ALA A 173 -30.17 -2.49 -42.40
C ALA A 173 -31.42 -3.10 -43.04
N LYS A 174 -32.19 -3.89 -42.29
CA LYS A 174 -33.42 -4.51 -42.77
C LYS A 174 -34.39 -3.41 -43.20
N THR A 175 -34.63 -3.31 -44.49
CA THR A 175 -35.66 -2.42 -45.05
C THR A 175 -37.02 -3.12 -44.95
N GLN A 176 -38.11 -2.40 -44.69
CA GLN A 176 -39.46 -3.01 -44.60
C GLN A 176 -39.89 -3.78 -45.88
N GLU A 177 -39.23 -3.50 -47.01
CA GLU A 177 -39.46 -4.21 -48.27
C GLU A 177 -38.83 -5.61 -48.33
N ASP A 178 -37.82 -5.91 -47.50
CA ASP A 178 -37.11 -7.20 -47.48
C ASP A 178 -37.92 -8.34 -46.83
N GLU A 179 -39.01 -8.05 -46.12
CA GLU A 179 -39.85 -9.07 -45.48
C GLU A 179 -40.73 -9.84 -46.49
N ASN A 180 -41.04 -9.23 -47.64
CA ASN A 180 -41.90 -9.83 -48.67
C ASN A 180 -41.16 -10.29 -49.93
N THR A 181 -39.85 -10.03 -50.05
CA THR A 181 -39.03 -10.52 -51.16
C THR A 181 -38.24 -11.75 -50.77
N MET A 182 -38.21 -12.76 -51.63
CA MET A 182 -37.43 -13.99 -51.43
C MET A 182 -35.94 -13.62 -51.26
N GLN A 183 -35.40 -13.84 -50.06
CA GLN A 183 -34.05 -13.40 -49.72
C GLN A 183 -33.02 -14.04 -50.65
N ARG A 184 -32.15 -13.22 -51.23
CA ARG A 184 -31.02 -13.72 -52.03
C ARG A 184 -30.06 -14.50 -51.12
N PRO A 185 -29.51 -15.63 -51.57
CA PRO A 185 -28.56 -16.39 -50.77
C PRO A 185 -27.34 -15.53 -50.44
N MET A 186 -27.10 -15.33 -49.15
CA MET A 186 -25.92 -14.63 -48.65
C MET A 186 -24.69 -15.52 -48.74
N ARG A 187 -23.50 -14.90 -48.72
CA ARG A 187 -22.20 -15.60 -48.78
C ARG A 187 -22.10 -16.73 -47.73
N ASN A 188 -22.69 -16.55 -46.55
CA ASN A 188 -22.70 -17.57 -45.51
C ASN A 188 -23.49 -18.81 -45.92
N HIS A 189 -24.64 -18.65 -46.59
CA HIS A 189 -25.44 -19.78 -47.08
C HIS A 189 -24.69 -20.54 -48.18
N ILE A 190 -23.87 -19.85 -48.99
CA ILE A 190 -23.04 -20.48 -50.01
C ILE A 190 -21.95 -21.33 -49.35
N ILE A 191 -21.28 -20.79 -48.34
CA ILE A 191 -20.24 -21.51 -47.58
C ILE A 191 -20.83 -22.74 -46.87
N GLU A 192 -22.01 -22.60 -46.26
CA GLU A 192 -22.70 -23.73 -45.63
C GLU A 192 -23.14 -24.79 -46.65
N ALA A 193 -23.61 -24.37 -47.84
CA ALA A 193 -23.96 -25.28 -48.91
C ALA A 193 -22.74 -26.06 -49.45
N GLU A 194 -21.59 -25.40 -49.59
CA GLU A 194 -20.32 -26.04 -49.98
C GLU A 194 -19.87 -27.05 -48.92
N ARG A 195 -19.99 -26.71 -47.64
CA ARG A 195 -19.68 -27.63 -46.54
C ARG A 195 -20.57 -28.88 -46.58
N ILE A 196 -21.88 -28.72 -46.73
CA ILE A 196 -22.83 -29.85 -46.82
C ILE A 196 -22.51 -30.72 -48.04
N ARG A 197 -22.12 -30.11 -49.15
CA ARG A 197 -21.73 -30.83 -50.35
C ARG A 197 -20.47 -31.67 -50.13
N GLN A 198 -19.44 -31.10 -49.51
CA GLN A 198 -18.22 -31.83 -49.15
C GLN A 198 -18.50 -33.00 -48.21
N GLU A 199 -19.31 -32.80 -47.17
CA GLU A 199 -19.69 -33.86 -46.23
C GLU A 199 -20.41 -35.02 -46.93
N ARG A 200 -21.25 -34.74 -47.94
CA ARG A 200 -21.92 -35.77 -48.75
C ARG A 200 -20.95 -36.51 -49.67
N GLU A 201 -20.03 -35.78 -50.31
CA GLU A 201 -19.02 -36.37 -51.18
C GLU A 201 -18.10 -37.32 -50.38
N GLU A 202 -17.67 -36.90 -49.18
CA GLU A 202 -16.91 -37.76 -48.26
C GLU A 202 -17.69 -38.99 -47.81
N ALA A 203 -18.98 -38.85 -47.47
CA ALA A 203 -19.81 -39.96 -47.05
C ALA A 203 -19.99 -41.00 -48.17
N ILE A 204 -20.13 -40.55 -49.41
CA ILE A 204 -20.24 -41.44 -50.58
C ILE A 204 -18.91 -42.15 -50.82
N LEU A 205 -17.78 -41.45 -50.79
CA LEU A 205 -16.46 -42.06 -50.96
C LEU A 205 -16.21 -43.14 -49.91
N ARG A 206 -16.50 -42.85 -48.63
CA ARG A 206 -16.39 -43.85 -47.56
C ARG A 206 -17.31 -45.06 -47.78
N ALA A 207 -18.52 -44.85 -48.28
CA ALA A 207 -19.44 -45.95 -48.58
C ALA A 207 -18.95 -46.83 -49.73
N VAL A 208 -18.33 -46.24 -50.75
CA VAL A 208 -17.71 -46.97 -51.88
C VAL A 208 -16.55 -47.82 -51.38
N ASP A 209 -15.65 -47.24 -50.57
CA ASP A 209 -14.51 -47.98 -49.99
C ASP A 209 -14.98 -49.20 -49.19
N ILE A 210 -16.01 -49.04 -48.35
CA ILE A 210 -16.60 -50.13 -47.57
C ILE A 210 -17.20 -51.21 -48.48
N ALA A 211 -17.89 -50.81 -49.56
CA ALA A 211 -18.47 -51.75 -50.51
C ALA A 211 -17.40 -52.55 -51.27
N GLU A 212 -16.31 -51.90 -51.69
CA GLU A 212 -15.18 -52.57 -52.34
C GLU A 212 -14.49 -53.55 -51.40
N GLU A 213 -14.29 -53.19 -50.14
CA GLU A 213 -13.74 -54.09 -49.12
C GLU A 213 -14.63 -55.32 -48.91
N GLN A 214 -15.94 -55.15 -48.87
CA GLN A 214 -16.89 -56.26 -48.72
C GLN A 214 -16.89 -57.18 -49.95
N LEU A 215 -16.84 -56.62 -51.16
CA LEU A 215 -16.73 -57.40 -52.41
C LEU A 215 -15.42 -58.19 -52.46
N LYS A 216 -14.29 -57.58 -52.09
CA LYS A 216 -13.00 -58.27 -51.98
C LYS A 216 -13.04 -59.41 -50.95
N LYS A 217 -13.68 -59.20 -49.80
CA LYS A 217 -13.88 -60.24 -48.77
C LYS A 217 -14.80 -61.38 -49.24
N GLN A 218 -15.84 -61.08 -50.03
CA GLN A 218 -16.71 -62.11 -50.60
C GLN A 218 -15.98 -62.93 -51.66
N GLN A 219 -15.22 -62.29 -52.56
CA GLN A 219 -14.43 -62.96 -53.58
C GLN A 219 -13.35 -63.89 -52.98
N SER A 220 -12.66 -63.44 -51.92
CA SER A 220 -11.69 -64.28 -51.21
C SER A 220 -12.35 -65.42 -50.41
N GLY A 221 -13.56 -65.21 -49.88
CA GLY A 221 -14.36 -66.24 -49.21
C GLY A 221 -14.90 -67.33 -50.16
N THR A 222 -15.22 -66.99 -51.41
CA THR A 222 -15.63 -67.96 -52.44
C THR A 222 -14.47 -68.77 -53.01
N ALA A 223 -13.25 -68.22 -53.01
CA ALA A 223 -12.05 -68.96 -53.42
C ALA A 223 -11.60 -70.01 -52.38
N GLY A 224 -11.94 -69.82 -51.09
CA GLY A 224 -11.61 -70.75 -50.00
C GLY A 224 -12.62 -71.86 -49.71
N LYS A 225 -13.77 -71.91 -50.40
CA LYS A 225 -14.87 -72.86 -50.12
C LYS A 225 -15.04 -73.98 -51.17
N LYS A 226 -14.03 -74.21 -52.02
CA LYS A 226 -13.89 -75.40 -52.89
C LYS A 226 -12.78 -76.34 -52.40
N SER A 227 -12.77 -76.67 -51.11
CA SER A 227 -12.03 -77.83 -50.60
C SER A 227 -12.59 -78.23 -49.23
N GLY A 228 -13.64 -79.05 -49.22
CA GLY A 228 -14.06 -79.71 -47.97
C GLY A 228 -15.54 -80.08 -47.89
N GLY A 229 -15.85 -81.33 -48.26
CA GLY A 229 -17.09 -82.05 -47.92
C GLY A 229 -17.95 -82.39 -49.16
N GLY A 230 -18.18 -83.64 -49.55
CA GLY A 230 -18.05 -84.89 -48.81
C GLY A 230 -18.06 -86.14 -49.72
N TRP A 231 -18.06 -87.28 -49.04
CA TRP A 231 -17.53 -88.60 -49.40
C TRP A 231 -18.69 -89.64 -49.48
N PHE A 232 -18.64 -90.59 -50.43
CA PHE A 232 -19.51 -91.80 -50.63
C PHE A 232 -21.03 -91.58 -50.86
N GLY A 233 -21.75 -92.35 -51.70
CA GLY A 233 -21.48 -93.54 -52.52
C GLY A 233 -22.79 -94.34 -52.67
N PHE A 234 -23.11 -94.82 -53.88
CA PHE A 234 -24.42 -95.40 -54.31
C PHE A 234 -25.59 -94.41 -54.43
#